data_AF-A0A9P8FYG6-F1
#
_entry.id   AF-A0A9P8FYG6-F1
#
_cell.length_a   1.000
_cell.length_b   1.000
_cell.length_c   1.000
_cell.angle_alpha   90.00
_cell.angle_beta   90.00
_cell.angle_gamma   90.00
#
_symmetry.space_group_name_H-M   'P 1'
#
loop_
_entity.id
_entity.type
_entity.pdbx_description
1 polymer ?
#
loop_
_entity_poly.entity_id
_entity_poly.type
_entity_poly.pdbx_seq_one_letter_code
_entity_poly.pdbx_strand_id
1 'polypeptide(L)'
;MAEQSMYHEMYRNASIGGTLADTLDDLISSRRIEPQLAIKIMTNFDKAIAQVLGEKVKARMSFKVGDHFPTSRRLCAPLCGHLDTYRFCDDVWTFILKDVKVKLDNSQQIEVEKVRIVSLLNANSAHNSGKK
;
A
#
# COMPACT_ATOMS: atom_id res chain seq x y z
N MET A 1 3.29 -1.65 25.62
CA MET A 1 4.03 -0.88 24.60
C MET A 1 4.41 -1.79 23.44
N ALA A 2 3.45 -2.16 22.59
CA ALA A 2 3.67 -3.12 21.49
C ALA A 2 3.02 -2.62 20.18
N GLU A 3 3.16 -1.32 19.90
CA GLU A 3 2.42 -0.65 18.82
C GLU A 3 3.36 -0.09 17.74
N GLN A 4 4.57 -0.63 17.57
CA GLN A 4 5.49 -0.20 16.51
C GLN A 4 5.94 -1.32 15.58
N SER A 5 5.55 -2.58 15.83
CA SER A 5 6.08 -3.72 15.07
C SER A 5 5.32 -4.00 13.77
N MET A 6 4.07 -3.54 13.64
CA MET A 6 3.19 -3.94 12.53
C MET A 6 3.31 -3.04 11.29
N TYR A 7 3.75 -1.78 11.45
CA TYR A 7 3.85 -0.80 10.36
C TYR A 7 4.97 -1.12 9.35
N HIS A 8 5.88 -2.00 9.72
CA HIS A 8 7.21 -2.14 9.14
C HIS A 8 7.29 -3.27 8.10
N GLU A 9 6.49 -4.32 8.27
CA GLU A 9 6.63 -5.52 7.44
C GLU A 9 5.89 -5.43 6.10
N MET A 10 4.91 -4.53 5.95
CA MET A 10 4.17 -4.38 4.69
C MET A 10 5.11 -3.99 3.53
N TYR A 11 6.09 -3.12 3.79
CA TYR A 11 7.05 -2.68 2.77
C TYR A 11 8.05 -3.76 2.38
N ARG A 12 8.16 -4.85 3.14
CA ARG A 12 8.97 -6.02 2.74
C ARG A 12 8.39 -6.71 1.50
N ASN A 13 7.07 -6.65 1.31
CA ASN A 13 6.41 -7.16 0.11
C ASN A 13 6.50 -6.20 -1.10
N ALA A 14 7.01 -4.98 -0.90
CA ALA A 14 7.30 -4.09 -2.02
C ALA A 14 8.49 -4.65 -2.81
N SER A 15 8.59 -4.34 -4.10
CA SER A 15 9.67 -4.87 -4.96
C SER A 15 11.07 -4.67 -4.37
N ILE A 16 11.33 -3.51 -3.74
CA ILE A 16 12.60 -3.23 -3.08
C ILE A 16 12.86 -4.11 -1.84
N GLY A 17 11.81 -4.39 -1.05
CA GLY A 17 11.89 -5.25 0.12
C GLY A 17 12.07 -6.72 -0.28
N GLY A 18 11.38 -7.15 -1.34
CA GLY A 18 11.52 -8.49 -1.93
C GLY A 18 12.93 -8.74 -2.44
N THR A 19 13.46 -7.83 -3.27
CA THR A 19 14.84 -7.96 -3.77
C THR A 19 15.86 -7.94 -2.63
N LEU A 20 15.65 -7.13 -1.58
CA LEU A 20 16.54 -7.16 -0.42
C LEU A 20 16.48 -8.52 0.30
N ALA A 21 15.29 -9.06 0.54
CA ALA A 21 15.13 -10.37 1.15
C ALA A 21 15.80 -11.48 0.32
N ASP A 22 15.59 -11.49 -0.99
CA ASP A 22 16.22 -12.45 -1.91
C ASP A 22 17.75 -12.37 -1.84
N THR A 23 18.31 -11.15 -1.84
CA THR A 23 19.78 -10.98 -1.72
C THR A 23 20.32 -11.42 -0.36
N LEU A 24 19.55 -11.23 0.72
CA LEU A 24 19.94 -11.69 2.05
C LEU A 24 19.89 -13.22 2.13
N ASP A 25 18.90 -13.85 1.52
CA ASP A 25 18.77 -15.31 1.46
C ASP A 25 19.91 -15.95 0.65
N ASP A 26 20.32 -15.36 -0.46
CA ASP A 26 21.51 -15.78 -1.22
C ASP A 26 22.81 -15.68 -0.39
N LEU A 27 22.93 -14.62 0.41
CA LEU A 27 24.08 -14.41 1.31
C LEU A 27 24.08 -15.38 2.50
N ILE A 28 22.91 -15.80 2.97
CA ILE A 28 22.75 -16.85 3.98
C ILE A 28 23.11 -18.21 3.38
N SER A 29 22.61 -18.51 2.18
CA SER A 29 22.87 -19.76 1.45
C SER A 29 24.36 -19.96 1.15
N SER A 30 25.04 -18.89 0.76
CA SER A 30 26.50 -18.86 0.58
C SER A 30 27.31 -18.86 1.90
N ARG A 31 26.63 -18.96 3.06
CA ARG A 31 27.20 -18.91 4.42
C ARG A 31 28.08 -17.68 4.70
N ARG A 32 27.82 -16.56 4.01
CA ARG A 32 28.54 -15.30 4.20
C ARG A 32 27.93 -14.44 5.30
N ILE A 33 26.64 -14.60 5.57
CA ILE A 33 25.89 -13.85 6.57
C ILE A 33 25.13 -14.82 7.47
N GLU A 34 25.10 -14.53 8.77
CA GLU A 34 24.29 -15.28 9.72
C GLU A 34 22.82 -14.83 9.67
N PRO A 35 21.84 -15.74 9.78
CA PRO A 35 20.41 -15.38 9.70
C PRO A 35 19.99 -14.28 10.68
N GLN A 36 20.62 -14.25 11.87
CA GLN A 36 20.37 -13.21 12.87
C GLN A 36 20.74 -11.80 12.40
N LEU A 37 21.79 -11.69 11.57
CA LEU A 37 22.21 -10.41 11.00
C LEU A 37 21.23 -9.95 9.90
N ALA A 38 20.76 -10.87 9.06
CA ALA A 38 19.77 -10.56 8.03
C ALA A 38 18.47 -9.98 8.63
N ILE A 39 17.97 -10.56 9.74
CA ILE A 39 16.79 -10.06 10.46
C ILE A 39 17.02 -8.62 10.96
N LYS A 40 18.22 -8.32 11.47
CA LYS A 40 18.58 -6.94 11.88
C LYS A 40 18.61 -5.97 10.71
N ILE A 41 19.13 -6.40 9.55
CA ILE A 41 19.15 -5.58 8.33
C ILE A 41 17.72 -5.27 7.88
N MET A 42 16.84 -6.27 7.85
CA MET A 42 15.42 -6.08 7.52
C MET A 42 14.72 -5.12 8.49
N THR A 43 14.99 -5.26 9.79
CA THR A 43 14.44 -4.33 10.80
C THR A 43 14.92 -2.89 10.58
N ASN A 44 16.17 -2.70 10.15
CA ASN A 44 16.70 -1.37 9.85
C ASN A 44 16.11 -0.81 8.55
N PHE A 45 15.93 -1.66 7.53
CA PHE A 45 15.25 -1.30 6.28
C PHE A 45 13.83 -0.78 6.57
N ASP A 46 13.08 -1.48 7.41
CA ASP A 46 11.72 -1.07 7.71
C ASP A 46 11.66 0.32 8.39
N LYS A 47 12.67 0.68 9.19
CA LYS A 47 12.74 2.03 9.79
C LYS A 47 13.09 3.08 8.76
N ALA A 48 14.07 2.79 7.90
CA ALA A 48 14.55 3.71 6.87
C ALA A 48 13.44 4.04 5.85
N ILE A 49 12.67 3.05 5.41
CA ILE A 49 11.61 3.26 4.42
C ILE A 49 10.48 4.15 4.97
N ALA A 50 10.09 3.95 6.23
CA ALA A 50 9.06 4.75 6.89
C ALA A 50 9.47 6.23 6.99
N GLN A 51 10.73 6.48 7.37
CA GLN A 51 11.26 7.84 7.46
C GLN A 51 11.32 8.52 6.08
N VAL A 52 11.86 7.84 5.07
CA VAL A 52 12.04 8.40 3.73
C VAL A 52 10.70 8.68 3.05
N LEU A 53 9.70 7.81 3.22
CA LEU A 53 8.36 8.02 2.68
C LEU A 53 7.67 9.24 3.31
N GLY A 54 7.84 9.46 4.61
CA GLY A 54 7.26 10.63 5.31
C GLY A 54 7.93 11.96 4.95
N GLU A 55 9.25 11.98 4.79
CA GLU A 55 10.01 13.22 4.59
C GLU A 55 10.18 13.61 3.11
N LYS A 56 10.47 12.63 2.25
CA LYS A 56 10.94 12.89 0.88
C LYS A 56 9.85 12.73 -0.18
N VAL A 57 8.84 11.91 0.05
CA VAL A 57 7.81 11.62 -0.96
C VAL A 57 6.65 12.61 -0.83
N LYS A 58 6.66 13.64 -1.69
CA LYS A 58 5.58 14.62 -1.82
C LYS A 58 4.68 14.38 -3.04
N ALA A 59 4.99 13.34 -3.82
CA ALA A 59 4.25 13.01 -5.03
C ALA A 59 2.81 12.64 -4.66
N ARG A 60 1.85 13.24 -5.37
CA ARG A 60 0.43 12.96 -5.21
C ARG A 60 -0.05 12.13 -6.39
N MET A 61 -0.83 11.11 -6.11
CA MET A 61 -1.53 10.32 -7.12
C MET A 61 -3.02 10.42 -6.89
N SER A 62 -3.80 10.50 -7.98
CA SER A 62 -5.25 10.49 -7.93
C SER A 62 -5.77 9.35 -8.79
N PHE A 63 -6.39 8.37 -8.16
CA PHE A 63 -7.06 7.27 -8.86
C PHE A 63 -8.52 7.64 -9.07
N LYS A 64 -8.97 7.59 -10.32
CA LYS A 64 -10.38 7.71 -10.69
C LYS A 64 -10.82 6.38 -11.27
N VAL A 65 -11.79 5.76 -10.63
CA VAL A 65 -12.42 4.54 -11.14
C VAL A 65 -13.23 4.91 -12.37
N GLY A 66 -13.08 4.16 -13.46
CA GLY A 66 -13.77 4.45 -14.71
C GLY A 66 -15.29 4.45 -14.50
N ASP A 67 -15.96 5.52 -14.95
CA ASP A 67 -17.40 5.49 -15.18
C ASP A 67 -17.66 4.43 -16.26
N HIS A 68 -18.34 3.36 -15.89
CA HIS A 68 -18.90 2.46 -16.90
C HIS A 68 -19.91 3.27 -17.72
N PHE A 69 -19.67 3.29 -19.02
CA PHE A 69 -20.52 3.90 -20.04
C PHE A 69 -21.99 3.48 -19.84
N PRO A 70 -22.96 4.42 -19.72
CA PRO A 70 -24.35 4.07 -19.51
C PRO A 70 -24.97 3.70 -20.86
N THR A 71 -24.90 2.44 -21.29
CA THR A 71 -25.72 1.95 -22.43
C THR A 71 -27.04 1.35 -21.99
N SER A 72 -27.44 1.50 -20.73
CA SER A 72 -28.85 1.24 -20.40
C SER A 72 -29.33 2.05 -19.21
N ARG A 73 -30.39 2.80 -19.50
CA ARG A 73 -31.13 3.72 -18.65
C ARG A 73 -31.66 2.99 -17.40
N ARG A 74 -30.93 3.02 -16.28
CA ARG A 74 -31.50 2.79 -14.94
C ARG A 74 -30.93 3.82 -13.97
N LEU A 75 -31.84 4.53 -13.31
CA LEU A 75 -31.58 5.38 -12.16
C LEU A 75 -30.77 4.60 -11.12
N CYS A 76 -29.49 4.94 -10.94
CA CYS A 76 -28.79 4.73 -9.69
C CYS A 76 -27.77 5.85 -9.50
N ALA A 77 -27.69 6.34 -8.28
CA ALA A 77 -26.98 7.53 -7.84
C ALA A 77 -25.47 7.54 -8.19
N PRO A 78 -24.82 8.73 -8.29
CA PRO A 78 -23.41 8.89 -8.68
C PRO A 78 -22.39 8.46 -7.59
N LEU A 79 -22.73 7.50 -6.74
CA LEU A 79 -21.87 7.02 -5.64
C LEU A 79 -21.32 5.60 -5.85
N CYS A 80 -21.41 5.05 -7.06
CA CYS A 80 -20.97 3.68 -7.36
C CYS A 80 -19.91 3.65 -8.47
N GLY A 81 -18.67 4.02 -8.15
CA GLY A 81 -17.51 3.83 -9.02
C GLY A 81 -16.65 2.63 -8.56
N HIS A 82 -16.92 1.45 -9.13
CA HIS A 82 -16.22 0.14 -9.08
C HIS A 82 -15.21 -0.18 -7.95
N LEU A 83 -15.71 -0.36 -6.72
CA LEU A 83 -15.03 -1.15 -5.68
C LEU A 83 -15.50 -2.60 -5.77
N ASP A 84 -14.62 -3.52 -6.13
CA ASP A 84 -14.97 -4.94 -6.34
C ASP A 84 -15.15 -5.68 -5.01
N THR A 85 -14.21 -5.50 -4.09
CA THR A 85 -14.28 -6.04 -2.74
C THR A 85 -13.47 -5.15 -1.80
N TYR A 86 -13.96 -4.98 -0.57
CA TYR A 86 -13.20 -4.37 0.52
C TYR A 86 -13.17 -5.30 1.74
N ARG A 87 -12.11 -5.18 2.53
CA ARG A 87 -11.95 -5.89 3.80
C ARG A 87 -11.27 -4.96 4.79
N PHE A 88 -11.82 -4.92 6.00
CA PHE A 88 -11.20 -4.29 7.16
C PHE A 88 -11.05 -5.33 8.25
N CYS A 89 -9.82 -5.56 8.69
CA CYS A 89 -9.46 -6.48 9.78
C CYS A 89 -8.16 -6.00 10.41
N ASP A 90 -8.05 -6.02 11.74
CA ASP A 90 -6.83 -5.65 12.49
C ASP A 90 -6.24 -4.28 12.08
N ASP A 91 -7.10 -3.27 11.94
CA ASP A 91 -6.74 -1.91 11.54
C ASP A 91 -6.08 -1.80 10.15
N VAL A 92 -6.20 -2.85 9.34
CA VAL A 92 -5.75 -2.90 7.94
C VAL A 92 -6.95 -2.87 7.01
N TRP A 93 -6.96 -1.88 6.13
CA TRP A 93 -7.88 -1.80 5.00
C TRP A 93 -7.26 -2.45 3.78
N THR A 94 -8.02 -3.31 3.12
CA THR A 94 -7.69 -3.86 1.80
C THR A 94 -8.82 -3.56 0.84
N PHE A 95 -8.51 -2.88 -0.25
CA PHE A 95 -9.44 -2.58 -1.34
C PHE A 95 -8.98 -3.28 -2.61
N ILE A 96 -9.93 -3.87 -3.34
CA ILE A 96 -9.71 -4.41 -4.68
C ILE A 96 -10.59 -3.60 -5.62
N LEU A 97 -9.95 -2.88 -6.52
CA LEU A 97 -10.57 -2.03 -7.53
C LEU A 97 -10.40 -2.67 -8.90
N LYS A 98 -11.39 -2.49 -9.77
CA LYS A 98 -11.32 -2.86 -11.19
C LYS A 98 -11.45 -1.61 -12.06
N ASP A 99 -10.83 -1.64 -13.24
CA ASP A 99 -10.89 -0.59 -14.26
C ASP A 99 -10.56 0.82 -13.71
N VAL A 100 -9.35 0.95 -13.17
CA VAL A 100 -8.87 2.17 -12.53
C VAL A 100 -8.03 3.01 -13.49
N LYS A 101 -8.35 4.29 -13.61
CA LYS A 101 -7.50 5.29 -14.28
C LYS A 101 -6.71 6.06 -13.23
N VAL A 102 -5.42 5.78 -13.12
CA VAL A 102 -4.50 6.46 -12.20
C VAL A 102 -3.93 7.68 -12.90
N LYS A 103 -4.23 8.88 -12.39
CA LYS A 103 -3.62 10.13 -12.83
C LYS A 103 -2.46 10.49 -11.91
N LEU A 104 -1.29 10.68 -12.51
CA LEU A 104 -0.12 11.21 -11.83
C LEU A 104 -0.04 12.73 -12.06
N ASP A 105 0.65 13.43 -11.16
CA ASP A 105 0.85 14.88 -11.21
C ASP A 105 1.46 15.36 -12.55
N ASN A 106 2.29 14.52 -13.18
CA ASN A 106 2.91 14.80 -14.48
C ASN A 106 1.97 14.59 -15.69
N SER A 107 0.64 14.71 -15.49
CA SER A 107 -0.42 14.51 -16.49
C SER A 107 -0.48 13.13 -17.17
N GLN A 108 0.35 12.19 -16.73
CA GLN A 108 0.32 10.80 -17.21
C GLN A 108 -0.90 10.09 -16.61
N GLN A 109 -1.68 9.46 -17.49
CA GLN A 109 -2.82 8.64 -17.12
C GLN A 109 -2.48 7.19 -17.41
N ILE A 110 -2.53 6.36 -16.37
CA ILE A 110 -2.27 4.93 -16.45
C ILE A 110 -3.61 4.22 -16.24
N GLU A 111 -4.05 3.46 -17.23
CA GLU A 111 -5.24 2.62 -17.10
C GLU A 111 -4.81 1.23 -16.61
N VAL A 112 -5.44 0.75 -15.54
CA VAL A 112 -5.11 -0.52 -14.89
C VAL A 112 -6.40 -1.32 -14.69
N GLU A 113 -6.43 -2.56 -15.19
CA GLU A 113 -7.58 -3.45 -15.11
C GLU A 113 -7.94 -3.82 -13.67
N LYS A 114 -6.95 -4.02 -12.81
CA LYS A 114 -7.16 -4.41 -11.41
C LYS A 114 -6.07 -3.87 -10.51
N VAL A 115 -6.47 -3.25 -9.40
CA VAL A 115 -5.55 -2.72 -8.38
C VAL A 115 -5.95 -3.25 -7.01
N ARG A 116 -4.96 -3.72 -6.24
CA ARG A 116 -5.12 -4.01 -4.81
C ARG A 116 -4.45 -2.90 -4.02
N ILE A 117 -5.21 -2.21 -3.18
CA ILE A 117 -4.71 -1.21 -2.24
C ILE A 117 -4.76 -1.82 -0.85
N VAL A 118 -3.63 -1.81 -0.15
CA VAL A 118 -3.56 -2.18 1.27
C VAL A 118 -3.13 -0.92 2.02
N SER A 119 -3.88 -0.56 3.05
CA SER A 119 -3.66 0.67 3.81
C SER A 119 -3.74 0.34 5.29
N LEU A 120 -2.75 0.79 6.04
CA LEU A 120 -2.74 0.72 7.50
C LEU A 120 -3.32 2.01 8.07
N LEU A 121 -4.09 1.91 9.16
CA LEU A 121 -4.47 3.09 9.92
C LEU A 121 -3.22 3.69 10.56
N ASN A 122 -2.94 4.96 10.31
CA ASN A 122 -1.89 5.68 11.03
C ASN A 122 -2.45 6.14 12.37
N ALA A 123 -2.00 5.53 13.47
CA ALA A 123 -2.41 5.90 14.83
C ALA A 123 -2.12 7.37 15.19
N ASN A 124 -1.23 8.06 14.46
CA ASN A 124 -0.94 9.48 14.64
C ASN A 124 -1.89 10.44 13.89
N SER A 125 -2.84 9.94 13.09
CA SER A 125 -3.92 10.78 12.59
C SER A 125 -5.06 10.84 13.60
N ALA A 126 -5.08 11.91 14.39
CA ALA A 126 -6.17 12.28 15.29
C ALA A 126 -7.46 12.59 14.50
N HIS A 127 -8.10 11.58 13.93
CA HIS A 127 -9.40 11.71 13.29
C HIS A 127 -10.31 10.53 13.61
N ASN A 128 -10.51 10.28 14.91
CA ASN A 128 -11.74 9.67 15.38
C ASN A 128 -12.28 10.41 16.61
N SER A 129 -12.56 11.70 16.43
CA SER A 129 -13.46 12.45 17.30
C SER A 129 -14.80 12.62 16.59
N GLY A 130 -15.70 11.67 16.86
CA GLY A 130 -17.14 11.90 16.81
C GLY A 130 -17.84 11.63 15.47
N LYS A 131 -18.67 10.58 15.47
CA LYS A 131 -20.12 10.69 15.25
C LYS A 131 -20.77 9.34 15.54
N LYS A 132 -21.26 9.20 16.78
CA LYS A 132 -22.56 8.57 17.03
C LYS A 132 -23.63 9.62 16.75
#